data_AF-A0A524CXB9-F1
#
_entry.id   AF-A0A524CXB9-F1
#
_cell.length_a   1.000
_cell.length_b   1.000
_cell.length_c   1.000
_cell.angle_alpha   90.00
_cell.angle_beta   90.00
_cell.angle_gamma   90.00
#
_symmetry.space_group_name_H-M   'P 1'
#
loop_
_entity.id
_entity.type
_entity.pdbx_description
1 polymer ?
#
loop_
_entity_poly.entity_id
_entity_poly.type
_entity_poly.pdbx_seq_one_letter_code
_entity_poly.pdbx_strand_id
1 'polypeptide(L)' 'MDADSNKMRFCFNCETEIIDKKQKKCPNCQMILRPNGYVDWASSWYLFISLLCIVPIVFILIHYIFRVI' A
#
# COMPACT_ATOMS: atom_id res chain seq x y z
N MET A 1 21.66 -7.01 -5.65
CA MET A 1 21.93 -7.42 -7.05
C MET A 1 20.72 -8.22 -7.49
N ASP A 2 19.67 -7.53 -7.93
CA ASP A 2 18.38 -8.16 -8.25
C ASP A 2 18.37 -8.59 -9.71
N ALA A 3 18.71 -9.85 -9.92
CA ALA A 3 18.51 -10.54 -11.17
C ALA A 3 17.00 -10.62 -11.46
N ASP A 4 16.66 -10.39 -12.73
CA ASP A 4 15.37 -10.72 -13.38
C ASP A 4 14.26 -9.65 -13.49
N SER A 5 14.60 -8.35 -13.50
CA SER A 5 13.61 -7.27 -13.79
C SER A 5 13.35 -7.00 -15.28
N ASN A 6 13.69 -7.93 -16.18
CA ASN A 6 13.74 -7.66 -17.64
C ASN A 6 12.67 -8.35 -18.49
N LYS A 7 11.56 -8.81 -17.92
CA LYS A 7 10.62 -9.66 -18.66
C LYS A 7 9.12 -9.39 -18.47
N MET A 8 8.70 -8.12 -18.49
CA MET A 8 7.33 -7.77 -18.90
C MET A 8 7.40 -6.67 -19.95
N ARG A 9 7.53 -7.07 -21.21
CA ARG A 9 7.33 -6.17 -22.36
C ARG A 9 5.87 -6.13 -22.79
N PHE A 10 5.02 -7.06 -22.33
CA PHE A 10 3.64 -7.17 -22.80
C PHE A 10 2.66 -7.20 -21.62
N CYS A 11 1.48 -6.64 -21.83
CA CYS A 11 0.36 -6.75 -20.90
C CYS A 11 -0.28 -8.14 -20.99
N PHE A 12 -0.50 -8.82 -19.86
CA PHE A 12 -1.08 -10.16 -19.83
C PHE A 12 -2.51 -10.25 -20.37
N ASN A 13 -3.28 -9.17 -20.31
CA ASN A 13 -4.69 -9.21 -20.68
C ASN A 13 -4.94 -8.88 -22.15
N CYS A 14 -4.17 -7.95 -22.73
CA CYS A 14 -4.39 -7.49 -24.09
C CYS A 14 -3.16 -7.60 -24.98
N GLU A 15 -2.11 -8.26 -24.50
CA GLU A 15 -0.83 -8.54 -25.20
C GLU A 15 -0.13 -7.30 -25.80
N THR A 16 -0.55 -6.10 -25.38
CA THR A 16 0.00 -4.83 -25.87
C THR A 16 1.38 -4.59 -25.27
N GLU A 17 2.28 -4.01 -26.06
CA GLU A 17 3.63 -3.67 -25.59
C GLU A 17 3.59 -2.54 -24.54
N ILE A 18 4.33 -2.73 -23.44
CA ILE A 18 4.50 -1.77 -22.35
C ILE A 18 5.86 -1.11 -22.53
N ILE A 19 5.85 0.10 -23.11
CA ILE A 19 7.05 0.86 -23.48
C ILE A 19 7.79 1.38 -22.23
N ASP A 20 7.08 1.63 -21.13
CA ASP A 20 7.65 2.20 -19.91
C ASP A 20 7.30 1.36 -18.65
N LYS A 21 8.35 0.89 -17.96
CA LYS A 21 8.26 0.08 -16.72
C LYS A 21 7.61 0.85 -15.56
N LYS A 22 7.46 2.18 -15.63
CA LYS A 22 6.78 3.00 -14.61
C LYS A 22 5.26 3.06 -14.78
N GLN A 23 4.71 2.53 -15.87
CA GLN A 23 3.25 2.57 -16.08
C GLN A 23 2.53 1.68 -15.06
N LYS A 24 1.62 2.29 -14.29
CA LYS A 24 0.80 1.61 -13.28
C LYS A 24 -0.32 0.79 -13.90
N LYS A 25 -0.82 1.23 -15.06
CA LYS A 25 -1.91 0.62 -15.81
C LYS A 25 -1.49 0.40 -17.26
N CYS A 26 -2.01 -0.64 -17.88
CA CYS A 26 -1.89 -0.84 -19.31
C CYS A 26 -2.62 0.28 -20.07
N PRO A 27 -2.02 0.90 -21.11
CA PRO A 27 -2.65 2.00 -21.84
C PRO A 27 -3.86 1.55 -22.67
N ASN A 28 -3.93 0.27 -23.05
CA ASN A 28 -5.00 -0.26 -23.88
C ASN A 28 -6.18 -0.79 -23.03
N CYS A 29 -5.95 -1.76 -22.16
CA CYS A 29 -7.01 -2.38 -21.36
C CYS A 29 -7.18 -1.81 -19.95
N GLN A 30 -6.36 -0.82 -19.55
CA GLN A 30 -6.37 -0.20 -18.22
C GLN A 30 -6.12 -1.13 -17.02
N MET A 31 -5.76 -2.40 -17.26
CA MET A 31 -5.42 -3.36 -16.22
C MET A 31 -4.20 -2.91 -15.42
N ILE A 32 -4.22 -3.14 -14.11
CA ILE A 32 -3.12 -2.82 -13.19
C ILE A 32 -1.96 -3.80 -13.43
N LEU A 33 -0.80 -3.27 -13.80
CA LEU A 33 0.38 -4.07 -14.18
C LEU A 33 1.21 -4.55 -12.97
N ARG A 34 1.16 -3.81 -11.86
CA ARG A 34 1.88 -4.14 -10.61
C ARG A 34 0.97 -3.91 -9.39
N PRO A 35 0.03 -4.84 -9.11
CA PRO A 35 -0.85 -4.71 -7.95
C PRO A 35 -0.07 -4.78 -6.62
N ASN A 36 0.96 -5.63 -6.54
CA ASN A 36 1.72 -5.81 -5.29
C ASN A 36 2.68 -4.66 -4.96
N GLY A 37 2.97 -3.77 -5.92
CA GLY A 37 3.74 -2.54 -5.65
C GLY A 37 2.87 -1.36 -5.22
N TYR A 38 1.56 -1.56 -5.08
CA TYR A 38 0.59 -0.51 -4.81
C TYR A 38 0.37 -0.25 -3.32
N VAL A 39 0.56 -1.27 -2.49
CA VAL A 39 0.36 -1.18 -1.05
C VAL A 39 1.72 -0.95 -0.37
N ASP A 40 1.89 0.22 0.22
CA ASP A 40 3.00 0.50 1.12
C ASP A 40 2.72 -0.18 2.47
N TRP A 41 3.15 -1.44 2.57
CA TRP A 41 2.98 -2.26 3.76
C TRP A 41 3.70 -1.68 4.98
N ALA A 42 4.80 -0.95 4.78
CA ALA A 42 5.52 -0.31 5.88
C ALA A 42 4.67 0.81 6.47
N SER A 43 4.16 1.72 5.63
CA SER A 43 3.27 2.81 6.06
C SER A 43 2.02 2.30 6.77
N SER A 44 1.42 1.23 6.22
CA SER A 44 0.23 0.60 6.80
C SER A 44 0.52 -0.01 8.19
N TRP A 45 1.69 -0.61 8.38
CA TRP A 45 2.08 -1.16 9.68
C TRP A 45 2.30 -0.09 10.74
N TYR A 46 2.97 1.01 10.38
CA TYR A 46 3.20 2.12 11.32
C TYR A 46 1.90 2.76 11.79
N LEU A 47 0.93 2.94 10.89
CA LEU A 47 -0.40 3.45 11.23
C LEU A 47 -1.13 2.53 12.22
N PHE A 48 -1.08 1.22 11.98
CA PHE A 48 -1.72 0.26 12.87
C PHE A 48 -1.10 0.25 14.27
N ILE A 49 0.25 0.26 14.36
CA ILE A 49 0.96 0.32 15.64
C ILE A 49 0.64 1.64 16.36
N SER A 50 0.62 2.76 15.64
CA SER A 50 0.26 4.06 16.21
C SER A 50 -1.15 4.06 16.80
N LEU A 51 -2.13 3.51 16.09
CA LEU A 51 -3.51 3.37 16.58
C LEU A 51 -3.59 2.49 17.83
N LEU A 52 -2.89 1.36 17.85
CA LEU A 52 -2.82 0.47 19.01
C LEU A 52 -2.26 1.17 20.26
N CYS A 53 -1.35 2.12 20.11
CA CYS A 53 -0.81 2.88 21.23
C CYS A 53 -1.71 4.05 21.66
N ILE A 54 -2.29 4.79 20.71
CA ILE A 54 -3.06 6.00 21.01
C ILE A 54 -4.41 5.67 21.65
N VAL A 55 -5.13 4.66 21.13
CA VAL A 55 -6.47 4.29 21.62
C VAL A 55 -6.50 3.98 23.13
N PRO A 56 -5.63 3.13 23.70
CA PRO A 56 -5.64 2.86 25.14
C PRO A 56 -5.26 4.08 25.97
N ILE A 57 -4.33 4.93 25.51
CA ILE A 57 -3.94 6.16 26.21
C ILE A 57 -5.13 7.12 26.30
N VAL A 58 -5.82 7.34 25.18
CA VAL A 58 -7.01 8.19 25.12
C VAL A 58 -8.13 7.62 26.00
N PHE A 59 -8.35 6.32 25.97
CA PHE A 59 -9.35 5.66 26.81
C PHE A 59 -9.07 5.87 28.31
N ILE A 60 -7.82 5.68 28.74
CA ILE A 60 -7.40 5.90 30.13
C ILE A 60 -7.59 7.37 30.52
N LEU A 61 -7.20 8.31 29.65
CA LEU A 61 -7.36 9.75 29.91
C LEU A 61 -8.83 10.14 30.09
N ILE A 62 -9.72 9.66 29.21
CA ILE A 62 -11.16 9.92 29.33
C ILE A 62 -11.69 9.36 30.64
N HIS A 63 -11.37 8.10 30.97
CA HIS A 63 -11.83 7.48 32.21
C HIS A 63 -11.27 8.20 33.44
N TYR A 64 -10.02 8.68 33.40
CA TYR A 64 -9.43 9.46 34.48
C TYR A 64 -10.17 10.77 34.70
N ILE A 65 -10.42 11.54 33.63
CA ILE A 65 -11.19 12.80 33.69
C ILE A 65 -12.58 12.56 34.28
N PHE A 66 -13.30 11.54 33.81
CA PHE A 66 -14.64 11.21 34.32
C PHE A 66 -14.67 10.76 35.78
N ARG A 67 -13.55 10.24 36.30
CA ARG A 67 -13.46 9.78 37.70
C ARG A 67 -12.98 10.89 38.65
N VAL A 68 -12.31 11.90 38.12
CA VAL A 68 -11.75 13.03 38.89
C VAL A 68 -12.74 14.19 38.98
N ILE A 69 -13.58 14.39 37.95
CA ILE A 69 -14.75 15.27 38.00
C ILE A 69 -15.83 14.64 38.89
#